data_AF-A0A239BV57-F1
#
_entry.id   AF-A0A239BV57-F1
#
_cell.length_a   1.000
_cell.length_b   1.000
_cell.length_c   1.000
_cell.angle_alpha   90.00
_cell.angle_beta   90.00
_cell.angle_gamma   90.00
#
_symmetry.space_group_name_H-M   'P 1'
#
loop_
_entity.id
_entity.type
_entity.pdbx_description
1 polymer ?
#
loop_
_entity_poly.entity_id
_entity_poly.type
_entity_poly.pdbx_seq_one_letter_code
_entity_poly.pdbx_strand_id
1 'polypeptide(L)'
;MRSVAQRDGVRAIHEASPGAVPPAADRGAGGERRCGWCRRVLPQQGSVGRPRQYCGQACRQRAYEQRAATTRAGLSGDVVLVTRAELDGLQDRLYQLRCAIEDVQTLLGERHTKAELERSLHDLVRATGRLDRLWVSERAAG
;
A
#
# COMPACT_ATOMS: atom_id res chain seq x y z
N MET A 1 26.93 -32.26 19.45
CA MET A 1 28.08 -31.66 18.75
C MET A 1 28.00 -32.00 17.26
N ARG A 2 28.21 -30.99 16.41
CA ARG A 2 28.07 -30.90 14.93
C ARG A 2 26.65 -30.70 14.40
N SER A 3 26.30 -29.70 13.57
CA SER A 3 26.79 -28.33 13.31
C SER A 3 25.69 -27.67 12.49
N VAL A 4 25.27 -26.47 12.88
CA VAL A 4 24.45 -25.54 12.09
C VAL A 4 25.31 -25.07 10.91
N ALA A 5 24.87 -25.26 9.67
CA ALA A 5 25.46 -24.60 8.51
C ALA A 5 24.48 -24.56 7.33
N GLN A 6 24.02 -23.34 7.05
CA GLN A 6 23.86 -22.76 5.72
C GLN A 6 22.80 -23.33 4.76
N ARG A 7 21.65 -22.65 4.72
CA ARG A 7 20.99 -22.30 3.45
C ARG A 7 20.53 -20.84 3.50
N ASP A 8 21.36 -19.99 2.91
CA ASP A 8 21.07 -18.60 2.55
C ASP A 8 19.89 -18.53 1.59
N GLY A 9 19.00 -17.56 1.77
CA GLY A 9 17.98 -17.29 0.75
C GLY A 9 16.78 -16.42 1.10
N VAL A 10 16.68 -15.79 2.27
CA VAL A 10 15.73 -14.68 2.47
C VAL A 10 16.50 -13.48 2.97
N ARG A 11 16.72 -12.53 2.07
CA ARG A 11 17.37 -11.26 2.37
C ARG A 11 16.56 -10.58 3.49
N ALA A 12 17.16 -10.44 4.67
CA ALA A 12 16.57 -9.75 5.79
C ALA A 12 16.06 -8.39 5.32
N ILE A 13 14.75 -8.17 5.47
CA ILE A 13 14.17 -6.84 5.38
C ILE A 13 14.80 -6.00 6.49
N HIS A 14 15.73 -5.12 6.11
CA HIS A 14 16.28 -4.13 7.03
C HIS A 14 15.13 -3.27 7.56
N GLU A 15 14.88 -3.34 8.86
CA GLU A 15 13.98 -2.48 9.59
C GLU A 15 14.55 -1.05 9.54
N ALA A 16 14.04 -0.24 8.62
CA ALA A 16 14.49 1.13 8.44
C ALA A 16 14.07 1.98 9.65
N SER A 17 15.00 2.77 10.19
CA SER A 17 14.72 3.74 11.26
C SER A 17 13.54 4.65 10.90
N PRO A 18 12.63 4.97 11.85
CA PRO A 18 11.38 5.68 11.57
C PRO A 18 11.53 7.20 11.33
N GLY A 19 12.72 7.69 11.00
CA GLY A 19 13.05 9.12 11.11
C GLY A 19 13.06 9.96 9.82
N ALA A 20 13.00 9.34 8.64
CA ALA A 20 13.06 10.11 7.39
C ALA A 20 12.16 9.48 6.34
N VAL A 21 10.93 9.98 6.25
CA VAL A 21 10.13 9.81 5.03
C VAL A 21 10.82 10.67 3.96
N PRO A 22 11.47 10.08 2.95
CA PRO A 22 12.03 10.90 1.87
C PRO A 22 10.88 11.68 1.22
N PRO A 23 11.08 12.97 0.88
CA PRO A 23 10.06 13.72 0.17
C PRO A 23 9.69 12.94 -1.09
N ALA A 24 8.39 12.69 -1.28
CA ALA A 24 7.88 11.89 -2.37
C ALA A 24 8.47 12.38 -3.70
N ALA A 25 9.44 11.63 -4.21
CA ALA A 25 10.21 12.02 -5.38
C ALA A 25 9.25 12.32 -6.53
N ASP A 26 9.34 13.54 -7.05
CA ASP A 26 8.71 13.98 -8.27
C ASP A 26 9.32 13.19 -9.44
N ARG A 27 8.73 12.04 -9.76
CA ARG A 27 9.14 11.20 -10.90
C ARG A 27 8.56 11.77 -12.19
N GLY A 28 9.13 12.88 -12.64
CA GLY A 28 8.85 13.47 -13.94
C GLY A 28 9.96 13.14 -14.94
N ALA A 29 9.79 12.06 -15.72
CA ALA A 29 10.26 11.85 -17.10
C ALA A 29 10.25 10.34 -17.41
N GLY A 30 9.14 9.82 -17.95
CA GLY A 30 9.03 8.44 -18.47
C GLY A 30 8.29 7.43 -17.58
N GLY A 31 7.99 7.75 -16.33
CA GLY A 31 7.22 6.88 -15.44
C GLY A 31 5.69 7.02 -15.61
N GLU A 32 4.98 5.91 -15.46
CA GLU A 32 3.51 5.87 -15.45
C GLU A 32 2.94 6.81 -14.37
N ARG A 33 2.28 7.90 -14.79
CA ARG A 33 1.74 8.91 -13.87
C ARG A 33 0.55 8.35 -13.09
N ARG A 34 0.45 8.73 -11.82
CA ARG A 34 -0.61 8.27 -10.91
C ARG A 34 -1.44 9.45 -10.39
N CYS A 35 -2.72 9.20 -10.17
CA CYS A 35 -3.65 10.17 -9.58
C CYS A 35 -3.16 10.62 -8.20
N GLY A 36 -3.10 11.93 -7.95
CA GLY A 36 -2.69 12.51 -6.66
C GLY A 36 -3.63 12.22 -5.48
N TRP A 37 -4.75 11.53 -5.71
CA TRP A 37 -5.69 11.11 -4.66
C TRP A 37 -5.74 9.57 -4.54
N CYS A 38 -6.23 8.87 -5.57
CA CYS A 38 -6.43 7.41 -5.53
C CYS A 38 -5.27 6.58 -6.09
N ARG A 39 -4.19 7.23 -6.55
CA ARG A 39 -3.00 6.60 -7.19
C ARG A 39 -3.26 5.66 -8.37
N ARG A 40 -4.49 5.62 -8.89
CA ARG A 40 -4.81 4.98 -10.17
C ARG A 40 -3.92 5.57 -11.26
N VAL A 41 -3.45 4.70 -12.15
CA VAL A 41 -2.72 5.08 -13.35
C VAL A 41 -3.55 6.09 -14.13
N LEU A 42 -2.93 7.22 -14.47
CA LEU A 42 -3.52 8.20 -15.35
C LEU A 42 -3.27 7.78 -16.79
N PRO A 43 -4.25 7.97 -17.69
CA PRO A 43 -4.04 7.70 -19.10
C PRO A 43 -2.85 8.51 -19.61
N GLN A 44 -2.03 7.90 -20.47
CA GLN A 44 -0.95 8.62 -21.16
C GLN A 44 -1.56 9.82 -21.88
N GLN A 45 -1.01 11.00 -21.59
CA GLN A 45 -1.44 12.24 -22.22
C GLN A 45 -0.39 12.63 -23.26
N GLY A 46 -0.85 13.16 -24.41
CA GLY A 46 0.03 13.77 -25.40
C GLY A 46 0.84 14.93 -24.80
N SER A 47 1.88 15.35 -25.52
CA SER A 47 2.87 16.34 -25.08
C SER A 47 2.35 17.77 -24.93
N VAL A 48 1.09 18.03 -25.26
CA VAL A 48 0.49 19.37 -25.23
C VAL A 48 -0.45 19.55 -24.04
N GLY A 49 -0.14 20.54 -23.21
CA GLY A 49 -0.98 21.00 -22.10
C GLY A 49 -0.47 20.61 -20.70
N ARG A 50 -1.12 21.18 -19.66
CA ARG A 50 -0.77 20.89 -18.28
C ARG A 50 -1.05 19.42 -17.95
N PRO A 51 -0.07 18.67 -17.42
CA PRO A 51 -0.24 17.35 -16.86
C PRO A 51 -1.52 17.19 -16.01
N ARG A 52 -2.39 16.22 -16.38
CA ARG A 52 -3.41 15.73 -15.45
C ARG A 52 -2.77 15.23 -14.16
N GLN A 53 -3.32 15.70 -13.03
CA GLN A 53 -2.93 15.30 -11.68
C GLN A 53 -3.95 14.34 -11.03
N TYR A 54 -5.21 14.32 -11.49
CA TYR A 54 -6.28 13.49 -10.94
C TYR A 54 -7.02 12.73 -12.03
N CYS A 55 -7.53 11.54 -11.70
CA CYS A 55 -8.24 10.69 -12.68
C CYS A 55 -9.65 11.20 -13.02
N GLY A 56 -10.24 12.07 -12.19
CA GLY A 56 -11.58 12.63 -12.40
C GLY A 56 -11.94 13.70 -11.37
N GLN A 57 -13.11 14.32 -11.55
CA GLN A 57 -13.59 15.43 -10.71
C GLN A 57 -13.78 15.02 -9.25
N ALA A 58 -14.34 13.84 -8.97
CA ALA A 58 -14.50 13.33 -7.60
C ALA A 58 -13.17 13.24 -6.82
N CYS A 59 -12.10 12.73 -7.45
CA CYS A 59 -10.78 12.67 -6.84
C CYS A 59 -10.17 14.06 -6.61
N ARG A 60 -10.44 15.00 -7.52
CA ARG A 60 -10.01 16.39 -7.38
C ARG A 60 -10.73 17.06 -6.20
N GLN A 61 -12.04 16.86 -6.09
CA GLN A 61 -12.87 17.43 -5.03
C GLN A 61 -12.41 16.97 -3.65
N ARG A 62 -12.25 15.67 -3.44
CA ARG A 62 -11.77 15.11 -2.17
C ARG A 62 -10.37 15.62 -1.79
N ALA A 63 -9.48 15.77 -2.77
CA ALA A 63 -8.15 16.34 -2.53
C ALA A 63 -8.19 17.83 -2.12
N TYR A 64 -9.22 18.58 -2.50
CA TYR A 64 -9.43 19.94 -1.98
C TYR A 64 -10.02 19.93 -0.59
N GLU A 65 -11.03 19.09 -0.34
CA GLU A 65 -11.68 18.95 0.96
C GLU A 65 -10.68 18.56 2.05
N GLN A 66 -9.84 17.56 1.80
CA GLN A 66 -8.78 17.15 2.72
C GLN A 66 -7.81 18.30 3.00
N ARG A 67 -7.32 19.00 1.97
CA ARG A 67 -6.42 20.16 2.18
C ARG A 67 -7.08 21.28 2.96
N ALA A 68 -8.35 21.56 2.71
CA ALA A 68 -9.11 22.58 3.42
C ALA A 68 -9.33 22.19 4.89
N ALA A 69 -9.67 20.93 5.16
CA ALA A 69 -9.82 20.40 6.51
C ALA A 69 -8.51 20.47 7.30
N THR A 70 -7.40 20.01 6.71
CA THR A 70 -6.05 20.07 7.29
C THR A 70 -5.63 21.51 7.60
N THR A 71 -5.87 22.44 6.66
CA THR A 71 -5.57 23.88 6.85
C THR A 71 -6.38 24.47 8.00
N ARG A 72 -7.69 24.17 8.08
CA ARG A 72 -8.56 24.64 9.18
C ARG A 72 -8.15 24.06 10.53
N ALA A 73 -7.64 22.84 10.57
CA ALA A 73 -7.15 22.20 11.77
C ALA A 73 -5.76 22.67 12.20
N GLY A 74 -5.10 23.55 11.44
CA GLY A 74 -3.73 24.00 11.71
C GLY A 74 -2.68 22.89 11.55
N LEU A 75 -3.04 21.82 10.85
CA LEU A 75 -2.16 20.67 10.62
C LEU A 75 -1.33 20.89 9.35
N SER A 76 -0.13 20.32 9.31
CA SER A 76 0.69 20.33 8.09
C SER A 76 0.11 19.37 7.04
N GLY A 77 0.36 19.66 5.76
CA GLY A 77 -0.23 18.93 4.63
C GLY A 77 0.17 17.44 4.51
N ASP A 78 1.16 17.02 5.28
CA ASP A 78 1.68 15.65 5.40
C ASP A 78 1.09 14.88 6.60
N VAL A 79 0.32 15.55 7.47
CA VAL A 79 -0.34 14.90 8.61
C VAL A 79 -1.58 14.15 8.14
N VAL A 80 -1.63 12.88 8.53
CA VAL A 80 -2.76 11.99 8.31
C VAL A 80 -3.45 11.73 9.65
N LEU A 81 -4.73 12.08 9.74
CA LEU A 81 -5.58 11.69 10.87
C LEU A 81 -6.27 10.37 10.54
N VAL A 82 -6.19 9.42 11.47
CA VAL A 82 -6.91 8.16 11.43
C VAL A 82 -7.54 7.92 12.78
N THR A 83 -8.73 7.34 12.79
CA THR A 83 -9.32 6.86 14.04
C THR A 83 -8.53 5.64 14.53
N ARG A 84 -8.59 5.38 15.84
CA ARG A 84 -7.95 4.20 16.42
C ARG A 84 -8.46 2.91 15.78
N ALA A 85 -9.78 2.81 15.57
CA ALA A 85 -10.41 1.66 14.94
C ALA A 85 -9.96 1.43 13.49
N GLU A 86 -9.69 2.49 12.73
CA GLU A 86 -9.13 2.37 11.37
C GLU A 86 -7.69 1.88 11.38
N LEU A 87 -6.88 2.38 12.32
CA LEU A 87 -5.50 1.92 12.51
C LEU A 87 -5.45 0.44 12.91
N ASP A 88 -6.25 0.04 13.90
CA ASP A 88 -6.34 -1.35 14.36
C ASP A 88 -6.81 -2.26 13.19
N GLY A 89 -7.84 -1.84 12.45
CA GLY A 89 -8.32 -2.59 11.28
C GLY A 89 -7.31 -2.66 10.11
N LEU A 90 -6.36 -1.72 10.01
CA LEU A 90 -5.24 -1.83 9.07
C LEU A 90 -4.19 -2.82 9.58
N GLN A 91 -3.84 -2.75 10.86
CA GLN A 91 -2.88 -3.66 11.50
C GLN A 91 -3.34 -5.12 11.39
N ASP A 92 -4.63 -5.39 11.66
CA ASP A 92 -5.21 -6.73 11.54
C ASP A 92 -5.09 -7.29 10.12
N ARG A 93 -5.32 -6.46 9.09
CA ARG A 93 -5.19 -6.88 7.69
C ARG A 93 -3.74 -7.16 7.31
N LEU A 94 -2.81 -6.33 7.76
CA LEU A 94 -1.38 -6.57 7.54
C LEU A 94 -0.91 -7.85 8.24
N TYR A 95 -1.42 -8.11 9.43
CA TYR A 95 -1.17 -9.36 10.14
C TYR A 95 -1.70 -10.57 9.36
N GLN A 96 -2.95 -10.52 8.86
CA GLN A 96 -3.51 -11.58 8.02
C GLN A 96 -2.69 -11.84 6.76
N LEU A 97 -2.22 -10.77 6.10
CA LEU A 97 -1.35 -10.89 4.92
C LEU A 97 -0.02 -11.56 5.28
N ARG A 98 0.60 -11.17 6.40
CA ARG A 98 1.84 -11.81 6.87
C ARG A 98 1.63 -13.30 7.11
N CYS A 99 0.58 -13.69 7.83
CA CYS A 99 0.27 -15.10 8.07
C CYS A 99 0.07 -15.88 6.77
N ALA A 100 -0.67 -15.33 5.80
CA ALA A 100 -0.85 -16.00 4.51
C ALA A 100 0.46 -16.16 3.73
N ILE A 101 1.41 -15.23 3.87
CA ILE A 101 2.77 -15.37 3.30
C ILE A 101 3.54 -16.49 4.03
N GLU A 102 3.47 -16.54 5.35
CA GLU A 102 4.11 -17.56 6.19
C GLU A 102 3.56 -18.97 5.87
N ASP A 103 2.26 -19.08 5.61
CA ASP A 103 1.62 -20.34 5.19
C ASP A 103 2.18 -20.82 3.85
N VAL A 104 2.31 -19.93 2.85
CA VAL A 104 2.92 -20.27 1.56
C VAL A 104 4.38 -20.68 1.74
N GLN A 105 5.15 -19.98 2.58
CA GLN A 105 6.55 -20.31 2.86
C GLN A 105 6.68 -21.70 3.49
N THR A 106 5.80 -22.04 4.43
CA THR A 106 5.75 -23.35 5.08
C THR A 106 5.42 -24.44 4.05
N LEU A 107 4.39 -24.24 3.24
CA LEU A 107 3.96 -25.18 2.21
C LEU A 107 5.07 -25.48 1.18
N LEU A 108 5.84 -24.46 0.79
CA LEU A 108 6.98 -24.62 -0.12
C LEU A 108 8.13 -25.46 0.46
N GLY A 109 8.24 -25.55 1.79
CA GLY A 109 9.19 -26.43 2.49
C GLY A 109 8.76 -27.90 2.53
N GLU A 110 7.51 -28.19 2.19
CA GLU A 110 6.90 -29.53 2.28
C GLU A 110 6.68 -30.15 0.89
N ARG A 111 6.35 -31.45 0.86
CA ARG A 111 5.89 -32.12 -0.37
C ARG A 111 4.43 -31.73 -0.64
N HIS A 112 4.24 -30.60 -1.30
CA HIS A 112 2.93 -30.07 -1.67
C HIS A 112 2.51 -30.53 -3.07
N THR A 113 1.21 -30.65 -3.25
CA THR A 113 0.57 -30.82 -4.55
C THR A 113 0.32 -29.46 -5.21
N LYS A 114 0.13 -29.47 -6.53
CA LYS A 114 -0.29 -28.27 -7.28
C LYS A 114 -1.58 -27.66 -6.71
N ALA A 115 -2.54 -28.49 -6.33
CA ALA A 115 -3.83 -28.03 -5.81
C ALA A 115 -3.71 -27.33 -4.45
N GLU A 116 -2.79 -27.78 -3.59
CA GLU A 116 -2.52 -27.10 -2.31
C GLU A 116 -1.86 -25.75 -2.51
N LEU A 117 -0.89 -25.68 -3.44
CA LEU A 117 -0.23 -24.42 -3.77
C LEU A 117 -1.22 -23.42 -4.39
N GLU A 118 -2.09 -23.86 -5.30
CA GLU A 118 -3.12 -23.00 -5.89
C GLU A 118 -4.09 -22.45 -4.84
N ARG A 119 -4.51 -23.29 -3.87
CA ARG A 119 -5.34 -22.84 -2.74
C ARG A 119 -4.61 -21.82 -1.87
N SER A 120 -3.38 -22.12 -1.48
CA SER A 120 -2.59 -21.23 -0.61
C SER A 120 -2.31 -19.87 -1.28
N LEU A 121 -2.00 -19.86 -2.58
CA LEU A 121 -1.84 -18.62 -3.36
C LEU A 121 -3.16 -17.85 -3.51
N HIS A 122 -4.29 -18.55 -3.67
CA HIS A 122 -5.60 -17.91 -3.68
C HIS A 122 -5.90 -17.24 -2.33
N ASP A 123 -5.61 -17.90 -1.21
CA ASP A 123 -5.81 -17.37 0.13
C ASP A 123 -4.87 -16.18 0.44
N LEU A 124 -3.62 -16.23 -0.05
CA LEU A 124 -2.69 -15.11 -0.04
C LEU A 124 -3.27 -13.88 -0.77
N VAL A 125 -3.74 -14.06 -2.00
CA VAL A 125 -4.36 -12.97 -2.77
C VAL A 125 -5.60 -12.45 -2.05
N ARG A 126 -6.41 -13.33 -1.47
CA ARG A 126 -7.58 -12.94 -0.69
C ARG A 126 -7.20 -12.12 0.55
N ALA A 127 -6.10 -12.45 1.24
CA ALA A 127 -5.58 -11.71 2.39
C ALA A 127 -5.14 -10.29 2.03
N THR A 128 -4.73 -10.05 0.77
CA THR A 128 -4.48 -8.67 0.30
C THR A 128 -5.76 -7.81 0.28
N GLY A 129 -6.94 -8.44 0.21
CA GLY A 129 -8.25 -7.82 0.37
C GLY A 129 -8.42 -6.55 -0.48
N ARG A 130 -8.68 -5.43 0.20
CA ARG A 130 -8.78 -4.08 -0.39
C ARG A 130 -7.60 -3.19 0.01
N LEU A 131 -6.42 -3.75 0.30
CA LEU A 131 -5.23 -2.96 0.61
C LEU A 131 -4.89 -1.97 -0.52
N ASP A 132 -5.22 -2.32 -1.76
CA ASP A 132 -5.15 -1.44 -2.94
C ASP A 132 -6.12 -0.24 -2.90
N ARG A 133 -7.15 -0.29 -2.04
CA ARG A 133 -8.18 0.76 -1.85
C ARG A 133 -8.18 1.37 -0.45
N LEU A 134 -7.33 0.89 0.46
CA LEU A 134 -7.01 1.52 1.75
C LEU A 134 -6.15 2.76 1.53
N TRP A 135 -6.64 3.65 0.67
CA TRP A 135 -6.20 5.03 0.67
C TRP A 135 -6.98 5.70 1.79
N VAL A 136 -6.30 6.60 2.51
CA VAL A 136 -6.82 7.55 3.51
C VAL A 136 -8.01 8.32 2.92
N SER A 137 -9.11 7.61 2.80
CA SER A 137 -10.38 8.06 2.30
C SER A 137 -11.16 8.09 3.58
N GLU A 138 -11.37 9.29 4.12
CA GLU A 138 -12.42 9.50 5.10
C GLU A 138 -13.62 8.70 4.61
N ARG A 139 -14.05 7.71 5.39
CA ARG A 139 -15.43 7.29 5.29
C ARG A 139 -16.22 8.57 5.53
N ALA A 140 -16.94 9.02 4.51
CA ALA A 140 -17.96 10.03 4.70
C ALA A 140 -18.84 9.53 5.84
N ALA A 141 -18.69 10.13 7.02
CA ALA A 141 -19.65 9.97 8.08
C ALA A 141 -20.94 10.59 7.52
N GLY A 142 -21.86 9.71 7.16
CA GLY A 142 -23.27 10.08 7.00
C GLY A 142 -23.92 10.28 8.35
#